data_AF-A0A2V5QKM7-F1
#
_entry.id   AF-A0A2V5QKM7-F1
#
_cell.length_a   1.000
_cell.length_b   1.000
_cell.length_c   1.000
_cell.angle_alpha   90.00
_cell.angle_beta   90.00
_cell.angle_gamma   90.00
#
_symmetry.space_group_name_H-M   'P 1'
#
loop_
_entity.id
_entity.type
_entity.pdbx_description
1 polymer ?
#
loop_
_entity_poly.entity_id
_entity_poly.type
_entity_poly.pdbx_seq_one_letter_code
_entity_poly.pdbx_strand_id
1 'polypeptide(L)'
;VINVQARTFMQPILENPFRAVEAAVTKMRNETANIIVDAHGETTSEKIALGRFLDGKVSAVIGTHTHVQTADEQIFPGGTAFLCDAGMCGPVNSILGRTIEPIMNRFISNLPASFPVAGGEVRLRGALIEIDENTGRAARITRVDEPGPSESAPSEPEQKIDIEQAPSPQQT
;
A
#
# COMPACT_ATOMS: atom_id res chain seq x y z
N VAL A 1 -2.89 1.44 -18.01
CA VAL A 1 -3.00 1.49 -16.53
C VAL A 1 -3.53 2.86 -16.14
N ILE A 2 -4.49 2.90 -15.21
CA ILE A 2 -5.11 4.12 -14.69
C ILE A 2 -4.90 4.15 -13.18
N ASN A 3 -4.56 5.30 -12.62
CA ASN A 3 -4.60 5.52 -11.18
C ASN A 3 -5.73 6.50 -10.88
N VAL A 4 -6.52 6.23 -9.84
CA VAL A 4 -7.60 7.08 -9.37
C VAL A 4 -7.57 7.19 -7.86
N GLN A 5 -7.70 8.41 -7.34
CA GLN A 5 -7.75 8.67 -5.91
C GLN A 5 -9.20 8.83 -5.44
N ALA A 6 -9.61 8.04 -4.45
CA ALA A 6 -10.88 8.12 -3.77
C ALA A 6 -10.95 9.39 -2.87
N ARG A 7 -12.14 9.75 -2.36
CA ARG A 7 -12.33 11.03 -1.64
C ARG A 7 -12.64 10.89 -0.16
N THR A 8 -13.24 9.78 0.24
CA THR A 8 -13.70 9.61 1.63
C THR A 8 -12.50 9.53 2.55
N PHE A 9 -12.42 10.42 3.55
CA PHE A 9 -11.28 10.62 4.46
C PHE A 9 -9.94 11.01 3.82
N MET A 10 -9.95 11.44 2.55
CA MET A 10 -8.77 11.88 1.82
C MET A 10 -8.74 13.41 1.69
N GLN A 11 -7.53 13.99 1.66
CA GLN A 11 -7.33 15.42 1.45
C GLN A 11 -6.19 15.67 0.44
N PRO A 12 -6.28 16.72 -0.39
CA PRO A 12 -7.46 17.58 -0.59
C PRO A 12 -8.60 16.81 -1.28
N ILE A 13 -9.83 17.31 -1.14
CA ILE A 13 -10.98 16.74 -1.88
C ILE A 13 -10.79 17.05 -3.38
N LEU A 14 -10.62 15.99 -4.17
CA LEU A 14 -10.45 16.07 -5.63
C LEU A 14 -11.80 16.00 -6.37
N GLU A 15 -11.72 16.04 -7.70
CA GLU A 15 -12.84 15.75 -8.60
C GLU A 15 -13.46 14.37 -8.31
N ASN A 16 -14.70 14.16 -8.76
CA ASN A 16 -15.40 12.90 -8.51
C ASN A 16 -14.66 11.72 -9.21
N PRO A 17 -14.15 10.73 -8.45
CA PRO A 17 -13.32 9.66 -9.00
C PRO A 17 -14.09 8.77 -9.98
N PHE A 18 -15.40 8.59 -9.79
CA PHE A 18 -16.24 7.78 -10.68
C PHE A 18 -16.34 8.40 -12.08
N ARG A 19 -16.51 9.72 -12.16
CA ARG A 19 -16.58 10.43 -13.46
C ARG A 19 -15.21 10.47 -14.13
N ALA A 20 -14.16 10.77 -13.36
CA ALA A 20 -12.80 10.84 -13.87
C ALA A 20 -12.34 9.48 -14.43
N VAL A 21 -12.56 8.39 -13.68
CA VAL A 21 -12.16 7.05 -14.12
C VAL A 21 -12.99 6.57 -15.30
N GLU A 22 -14.29 6.87 -15.38
CA GLU A 22 -15.13 6.51 -16.52
C GLU A 22 -14.66 7.18 -17.82
N ALA A 23 -14.34 8.48 -17.76
CA ALA A 23 -13.78 9.20 -18.90
C ALA A 23 -12.43 8.61 -19.34
N ALA A 24 -11.55 8.29 -18.39
CA ALA A 24 -10.24 7.69 -18.66
C ALA A 24 -10.37 6.28 -19.27
N VAL A 25 -11.26 5.43 -18.74
CA VAL A 25 -11.54 4.09 -19.26
C VAL A 25 -12.11 4.17 -20.67
N THR A 26 -13.06 5.09 -20.92
CA THR A 26 -13.64 5.29 -22.25
C THR A 26 -12.58 5.65 -23.28
N LYS A 27 -11.64 6.53 -22.93
CA LYS A 27 -10.52 6.88 -23.80
C LYS A 27 -9.61 5.66 -24.05
N MET A 28 -9.20 4.96 -23.00
CA MET A 28 -8.25 3.84 -23.06
C MET A 28 -8.80 2.63 -23.81
N ARG A 29 -10.12 2.42 -23.79
CA ARG A 29 -10.79 1.34 -24.54
C ARG A 29 -10.61 1.44 -26.06
N ASN A 30 -10.27 2.61 -26.59
CA ASN A 30 -9.93 2.76 -28.01
C ASN A 30 -8.54 2.20 -28.37
N GLU A 31 -7.69 1.98 -27.36
CA GLU A 31 -6.30 1.53 -27.53
C GLU A 31 -6.10 0.09 -27.07
N THR A 32 -6.80 -0.35 -26.01
CA THR A 32 -6.62 -1.69 -25.44
C THR A 32 -7.85 -2.19 -24.70
N ALA A 33 -8.05 -3.51 -24.74
CA ALA A 33 -9.01 -4.19 -23.90
C ALA A 33 -8.50 -4.42 -22.46
N ASN A 34 -7.18 -4.40 -22.28
CA ASN A 34 -6.49 -4.76 -21.04
C ASN A 34 -6.25 -3.51 -20.19
N ILE A 35 -7.14 -3.26 -19.23
CA ILE A 35 -7.16 -2.05 -18.41
C ILE A 35 -7.09 -2.41 -16.94
N ILE A 36 -6.04 -1.92 -16.27
CA ILE A 36 -5.87 -2.06 -14.83
C ILE A 36 -6.06 -0.70 -14.18
N VAL A 37 -6.84 -0.66 -13.11
CA VAL A 37 -7.10 0.52 -12.28
C VAL A 37 -6.49 0.32 -10.89
N ASP A 38 -5.57 1.19 -10.50
CA ASP A 38 -5.15 1.37 -9.10
C ASP A 38 -6.13 2.36 -8.45
N ALA A 39 -6.86 1.90 -7.43
CA ALA A 39 -7.85 2.68 -6.69
C ALA A 39 -7.29 3.08 -5.32
N HIS A 40 -6.56 4.19 -5.29
CA HIS A 40 -5.92 4.70 -4.09
C HIS A 40 -6.93 5.39 -3.16
N GLY A 41 -7.22 4.82 -1.99
CA GLY A 41 -8.19 5.42 -1.08
C GLY A 41 -8.35 4.74 0.27
N GLU A 42 -8.83 5.51 1.24
CA GLU A 42 -8.98 5.05 2.62
C GLU A 42 -10.13 4.06 2.80
N THR A 43 -11.35 4.41 2.38
CA THR A 43 -12.52 3.59 2.73
C THR A 43 -12.71 2.39 1.83
N THR A 44 -12.99 1.25 2.46
CA THR A 44 -13.37 0.01 1.78
C THR A 44 -14.63 0.19 0.94
N SER A 45 -15.63 0.92 1.45
CA SER A 45 -16.88 1.19 0.75
C SER A 45 -16.68 1.88 -0.59
N GLU A 46 -15.83 2.91 -0.66
CA GLU A 46 -15.62 3.64 -1.92
C GLU A 46 -14.80 2.80 -2.92
N LYS A 47 -13.80 2.04 -2.45
CA LYS A 47 -13.02 1.12 -3.29
C LYS A 47 -13.87 -0.02 -3.86
N ILE A 48 -14.72 -0.64 -3.05
CA ILE A 48 -15.69 -1.66 -3.50
C ILE A 48 -16.68 -1.06 -4.50
N ALA A 49 -17.20 0.15 -4.22
CA ALA A 49 -18.12 0.83 -5.13
C ALA A 49 -17.47 1.15 -6.48
N LEU A 50 -16.21 1.62 -6.50
CA LEU A 50 -15.44 1.82 -7.74
C LEU A 50 -15.25 0.51 -8.50
N GLY A 51 -14.88 -0.57 -7.81
CA GLY A 51 -14.77 -1.91 -8.39
C GLY A 51 -16.08 -2.35 -9.06
N ARG A 52 -17.22 -2.22 -8.37
CA ARG A 52 -18.54 -2.58 -8.91
C ARG A 52 -18.98 -1.68 -10.06
N PHE A 53 -18.66 -0.38 -9.99
CA PHE A 53 -18.97 0.57 -11.07
C PHE A 53 -18.20 0.29 -12.37
N LEU A 54 -17.01 -0.32 -12.24
CA LEU A 54 -16.12 -0.67 -13.34
C LEU A 54 -16.22 -2.14 -13.77
N ASP A 55 -17.10 -2.93 -13.16
CA ASP A 55 -17.24 -4.35 -13.48
C ASP A 55 -17.61 -4.54 -14.96
N GLY A 56 -16.87 -5.39 -15.66
CA GLY A 56 -16.95 -5.60 -17.11
C GLY A 56 -16.40 -4.47 -17.97
N LYS A 57 -16.05 -3.32 -17.39
CA LYS A 57 -15.45 -2.16 -18.09
C LYS A 57 -13.93 -2.16 -18.03
N VAL A 58 -13.31 -2.89 -17.11
CA VAL A 58 -11.84 -2.99 -16.96
C VAL A 58 -11.43 -4.41 -16.58
N SER A 59 -10.16 -4.74 -16.75
CA SER A 59 -9.60 -6.06 -16.39
C SER A 59 -9.45 -6.24 -14.90
N ALA A 60 -9.00 -5.20 -14.19
CA ALA A 60 -8.82 -5.25 -12.75
C ALA A 60 -8.99 -3.88 -12.09
N VAL A 61 -9.50 -3.89 -10.85
CA VAL A 61 -9.50 -2.76 -9.92
C VAL A 61 -8.82 -3.22 -8.63
N ILE A 62 -7.61 -2.71 -8.37
CA ILE A 62 -6.81 -3.07 -7.20
C ILE A 62 -6.69 -1.84 -6.32
N GLY A 63 -7.22 -1.94 -5.11
CA GLY A 63 -7.13 -0.84 -4.16
C GLY A 63 -5.75 -0.73 -3.52
N THR A 64 -5.41 0.47 -3.10
CA THR A 64 -4.20 0.78 -2.32
C THR A 64 -4.54 1.84 -1.25
N HIS A 65 -3.52 2.29 -0.50
CA HIS A 65 -3.51 3.34 0.54
C HIS A 65 -3.45 2.84 1.99
N THR A 66 -4.22 1.83 2.39
CA THR A 66 -4.37 1.52 3.82
C THR A 66 -3.18 0.77 4.40
N HIS A 67 -2.26 0.30 3.54
CA HIS A 67 -1.06 -0.46 3.86
C HIS A 67 -1.32 -1.85 4.47
N VAL A 68 -2.58 -2.28 4.60
CA VAL A 68 -2.97 -3.60 5.10
C VAL A 68 -3.67 -4.35 3.99
N GLN A 69 -3.07 -5.47 3.55
CA GLN A 69 -3.65 -6.29 2.49
C GLN A 69 -4.97 -6.91 2.96
N THR A 70 -6.01 -6.79 2.14
CA THR A 70 -7.31 -7.43 2.38
C THR A 70 -7.32 -8.87 1.85
N ALA A 71 -8.27 -9.71 2.29
CA ALA A 71 -8.43 -11.10 1.84
C ALA A 71 -9.73 -11.31 1.06
N ASP A 72 -10.10 -10.32 0.25
CA ASP A 72 -11.35 -10.25 -0.50
C ASP A 72 -11.15 -10.32 -2.03
N GLU A 73 -10.01 -10.87 -2.46
CA GLU A 73 -9.70 -11.09 -3.86
C GLU A 73 -10.77 -11.93 -4.54
N GLN A 74 -11.31 -11.43 -5.64
CA GLN A 74 -12.35 -12.13 -6.39
C GLN A 74 -12.43 -11.60 -7.82
N ILE A 75 -13.13 -12.34 -8.67
CA ILE A 75 -13.54 -11.87 -10.00
C ILE A 75 -15.03 -11.60 -9.93
N PHE A 76 -15.44 -10.38 -10.29
CA PHE A 76 -16.84 -10.00 -10.33
C PHE A 76 -17.55 -10.61 -11.56
N PRO A 77 -18.91 -10.65 -11.58
CA PRO A 77 -19.66 -11.28 -12.66
C PRO A 77 -19.36 -10.75 -14.08
N GLY A 78 -18.98 -9.47 -14.22
CA GLY A 78 -18.57 -8.89 -15.49
C GLY A 78 -17.16 -9.27 -15.96
N GLY A 79 -16.39 -10.00 -15.13
CA GLY A 79 -15.03 -10.46 -15.44
C GLY A 79 -13.93 -9.52 -14.97
N THR A 80 -14.23 -8.53 -14.13
CA THR A 80 -13.21 -7.66 -13.52
C THR A 80 -12.62 -8.29 -12.26
N ALA A 81 -11.30 -8.40 -12.18
CA ALA A 81 -10.62 -8.78 -10.95
C ALA A 81 -10.69 -7.64 -9.91
N PHE A 82 -10.88 -7.97 -8.65
CA PHE A 82 -10.96 -7.00 -7.56
C PHE A 82 -10.17 -7.47 -6.35
N LEU A 83 -9.50 -6.52 -5.69
CA LEU A 83 -8.91 -6.64 -4.35
C LEU A 83 -9.01 -5.27 -3.67
N CYS A 84 -9.58 -5.20 -2.47
CA CYS A 84 -9.85 -3.89 -1.83
C CYS A 84 -8.58 -3.16 -1.36
N ASP A 85 -7.54 -3.87 -0.94
CA ASP A 85 -6.21 -3.28 -0.74
C ASP A 85 -5.12 -4.31 -1.01
N ALA A 86 -4.16 -3.97 -1.87
CA ALA A 86 -2.98 -4.79 -2.14
C ALA A 86 -2.05 -4.91 -0.93
N GLY A 87 -2.15 -3.99 0.04
CA GLY A 87 -1.25 -3.85 1.16
C GLY A 87 0.03 -3.08 0.80
N MET A 88 0.94 -3.03 1.75
CA MET A 88 2.24 -2.38 1.60
C MET A 88 3.35 -3.39 1.35
N CYS A 89 4.28 -3.02 0.46
CA CYS A 89 5.62 -3.60 0.39
C CYS A 89 6.55 -2.84 1.35
N GLY A 90 6.94 -3.44 2.46
CA GLY A 90 7.73 -2.72 3.47
C GLY A 90 7.84 -3.44 4.81
N PRO A 91 8.31 -2.71 5.84
CA PRO A 91 8.64 -3.27 7.15
C PRO A 91 7.44 -3.91 7.85
N VAL A 92 7.59 -5.16 8.29
CA VAL A 92 6.54 -5.92 8.97
C VAL A 92 6.32 -5.42 10.40
N ASN A 93 7.41 -5.23 11.14
CA ASN A 93 7.39 -4.81 12.54
C ASN A 93 7.31 -3.29 12.63
N SER A 94 6.18 -2.73 12.21
CA SER A 94 5.97 -1.29 12.08
C SER A 94 4.49 -0.92 12.23
N ILE A 95 4.19 0.37 12.38
CA ILE A 95 2.83 0.89 12.21
C ILE A 95 2.74 1.49 10.81
N LEU A 96 2.20 0.70 9.88
CA LEU A 96 2.01 1.05 8.47
C LEU A 96 3.30 1.58 7.79
N GLY A 97 4.45 1.00 8.13
CA GLY A 97 5.77 1.35 7.59
C GLY A 97 6.57 2.34 8.44
N ARG A 98 6.01 2.83 9.56
CA ARG A 98 6.67 3.78 10.47
C ARG A 98 7.13 3.09 11.76
N THR A 99 8.20 3.61 12.36
CA THR A 99 8.68 3.17 13.68
C THR A 99 7.55 3.26 14.71
N ILE A 100 7.48 2.30 15.61
CA ILE A 100 6.33 2.10 16.50
C ILE A 100 6.20 3.24 17.52
N GLU A 101 7.27 3.58 18.22
CA GLU A 101 7.24 4.48 19.39
C GLU A 101 6.75 5.88 19.05
N PRO A 102 7.20 6.56 17.97
CA PRO A 102 6.72 7.90 17.64
C PRO A 102 5.23 7.95 17.26
N ILE A 103 4.73 6.90 16.60
CA ILE A 103 3.31 6.81 16.23
C ILE A 103 2.45 6.59 17.47
N MET A 104 2.86 5.66 18.35
CA MET A 104 2.18 5.42 19.62
C MET A 104 2.14 6.67 20.50
N ASN A 105 3.28 7.35 20.64
CA ASN A 105 3.37 8.59 21.41
C ASN A 105 2.44 9.68 20.87
N ARG A 106 2.31 9.82 19.55
CA ARG A 106 1.33 10.75 18.97
C ARG A 106 -0.10 10.42 19.36
N PHE A 107 -0.51 9.15 19.26
CA PHE A 107 -1.88 8.75 19.60
C PHE A 107 -2.19 8.95 21.10
N ILE A 108 -1.22 8.75 21.98
CA ILE A 108 -1.38 8.94 23.42
C ILE A 108 -1.37 10.42 23.80
N SER A 109 -0.40 11.18 23.30
CA SER A 109 -0.17 12.58 23.72
C SER A 109 -1.00 13.60 22.95
N ASN A 110 -1.51 13.25 21.76
CA ASN A 110 -2.10 14.17 20.78
C ASN A 110 -1.15 15.29 20.31
N LEU A 111 0.16 15.16 20.56
CA LEU A 111 1.16 16.12 20.13
C LEU A 111 1.76 15.72 18.77
N PRO A 112 2.26 16.69 17.98
CA PRO A 112 3.02 16.40 16.78
C PRO A 112 4.24 15.52 17.06
N ALA A 113 4.52 14.57 16.16
CA ALA A 113 5.68 13.69 16.22
C ALA A 113 6.26 13.53 14.81
N SER A 114 7.58 13.30 14.73
CA SER A 114 8.22 12.83 13.50
C SER A 114 7.89 11.35 13.28
N PHE A 115 7.77 10.94 12.02
CA PHE A 115 7.42 9.57 11.66
C PHE A 115 8.55 8.95 10.83
N PRO A 116 9.65 8.51 11.46
CA PRO A 116 10.71 7.81 10.73
C PRO A 116 10.18 6.51 10.12
N VAL A 117 10.77 6.14 8.98
CA VAL A 117 10.50 4.85 8.33
C VAL A 117 11.10 3.75 9.19
N ALA A 118 10.36 2.67 9.41
CA ALA A 118 10.87 1.51 10.14
C ALA A 118 11.91 0.75 9.30
N GLY A 119 12.89 0.11 9.95
CA GLY A 119 13.81 -0.84 9.31
C GLY A 119 13.40 -2.29 9.58
N GLY A 120 14.28 -3.23 9.24
CA GLY A 120 14.13 -4.66 9.57
C GLY A 120 13.46 -5.48 8.48
N GLU A 121 12.82 -6.58 8.87
CA GLU A 121 12.15 -7.52 7.96
C GLU A 121 11.10 -6.82 7.11
N VAL A 122 11.18 -7.03 5.80
CA VAL A 122 10.24 -6.51 4.81
C VAL A 122 9.43 -7.64 4.18
N ARG A 123 8.18 -7.35 3.83
CA ARG A 123 7.35 -8.23 3.01
C ARG A 123 6.91 -7.51 1.74
N LEU A 124 6.80 -8.26 0.65
CA LEU A 124 6.23 -7.83 -0.61
C LEU A 124 4.77 -8.29 -0.66
N ARG A 125 3.86 -7.36 -0.92
CA ARG A 125 2.43 -7.65 -1.04
C ARG A 125 1.86 -7.13 -2.35
N GLY A 126 0.91 -7.86 -2.91
CA GLY A 126 0.29 -7.51 -4.18
C GLY A 126 -0.78 -8.50 -4.61
N ALA A 127 -1.11 -8.47 -5.91
CA ALA A 127 -2.02 -9.41 -6.54
C ALA A 127 -1.42 -9.90 -7.86
N LEU A 128 -1.46 -11.22 -8.07
CA LEU A 128 -1.18 -11.85 -9.36
C LEU A 128 -2.51 -12.06 -10.09
N ILE A 129 -2.60 -11.53 -11.32
CA ILE A 129 -3.83 -11.53 -12.10
C ILE A 129 -3.54 -12.12 -13.47
N GLU A 130 -4.32 -13.11 -13.87
CA GLU A 130 -4.29 -13.69 -15.21
C GLU A 130 -5.41 -13.05 -16.03
N ILE A 131 -5.07 -12.42 -17.17
CA ILE A 131 -6.00 -11.67 -18.01
C ILE A 131 -6.01 -12.29 -19.41
N ASP A 132 -7.20 -12.54 -19.95
CA ASP A 132 -7.37 -12.89 -21.36
C ASP A 132 -7.13 -11.63 -22.21
N GLU A 133 -6.07 -11.66 -23.02
CA GLU A 133 -5.60 -10.48 -23.76
C GLU A 133 -6.60 -9.96 -24.81
N ASN A 134 -7.46 -10.83 -25.33
CA ASN A 134 -8.41 -10.49 -26.39
C ASN A 134 -9.67 -9.84 -25.81
N THR A 135 -10.17 -10.38 -24.70
CA THR A 135 -11.42 -9.91 -24.06
C THR A 135 -11.16 -8.85 -22.99
N GLY A 136 -9.95 -8.82 -22.43
CA GLY A 136 -9.59 -8.01 -21.28
C GLY A 136 -10.22 -8.49 -19.96
N ARG A 137 -10.80 -9.70 -19.92
CA ARG A 137 -11.40 -10.27 -18.70
C ARG A 137 -10.35 -10.99 -17.88
N ALA A 138 -10.47 -10.88 -16.56
CA ALA A 138 -9.65 -11.67 -15.65
C ALA A 138 -10.13 -13.12 -15.60
N ALA A 139 -9.20 -14.05 -15.70
CA ALA A 139 -9.43 -15.49 -15.53
C ALA A 139 -9.12 -15.94 -14.10
N ARG A 140 -8.15 -15.30 -13.45
CA ARG A 140 -7.73 -15.63 -12.08
C ARG A 140 -7.16 -14.41 -11.36
N ILE A 141 -7.34 -14.38 -10.04
CA ILE A 141 -6.64 -13.48 -9.13
C ILE A 141 -6.14 -14.29 -7.92
N THR A 142 -4.94 -13.98 -7.43
CA THR A 142 -4.38 -14.55 -6.21
C THR A 142 -3.55 -13.49 -5.50
N ARG A 143 -3.72 -13.34 -4.19
CA ARG A 143 -2.88 -12.42 -3.39
C ARG A 143 -1.44 -12.93 -3.32
N VAL A 144 -0.51 -11.99 -3.34
CA VAL A 144 0.91 -12.22 -3.12
C VAL A 144 1.25 -11.63 -1.76
N ASP A 145 1.90 -12.41 -0.90
CA ASP A 145 2.45 -11.97 0.39
C ASP A 145 3.71 -12.79 0.69
N GLU A 146 4.84 -12.26 0.22
CA GLU A 146 6.13 -12.96 0.20
C GLU A 146 7.16 -12.21 1.05
N PRO A 147 8.17 -12.89 1.61
CA PRO A 147 9.34 -12.21 2.17
C PRO A 147 9.99 -11.30 1.11
N GLY A 148 10.27 -10.05 1.49
CA GLY A 148 11.05 -9.16 0.63
C GLY A 148 12.54 -9.53 0.65
N PRO A 149 13.35 -8.91 -0.22
CA PRO A 149 14.79 -9.19 -0.26
C PRO A 149 15.42 -8.88 1.10
N SER A 150 16.12 -9.85 1.69
CA SER A 150 16.89 -9.63 2.91
C SER A 150 18.19 -8.93 2.55
N GLU A 151 18.36 -7.67 2.94
CA GLU A 151 19.70 -7.16 3.18
C GLU A 151 20.19 -7.80 4.48
N SER A 152 21.34 -8.47 4.46
CA SER A 152 22.06 -8.77 5.70
C SER A 152 22.26 -7.44 6.41
N ALA A 153 21.70 -7.28 7.60
CA ALA A 153 21.84 -6.05 8.37
C ALA A 153 23.32 -5.64 8.39
N PRO A 154 23.66 -4.35 8.18
CA PRO A 154 25.01 -3.89 8.50
C PRO A 154 25.26 -4.25 9.97
N SER A 155 26.38 -4.91 10.22
CA SER A 155 26.85 -5.25 11.56
C SER A 155 26.70 -4.03 12.48
N GLU A 156 26.17 -4.23 13.68
CA GLU A 156 26.02 -3.17 14.67
C GLU A 156 27.29 -2.30 14.72
N PRO A 157 27.18 -0.96 14.80
CA PRO A 157 28.35 -0.13 14.99
C PRO A 157 29.03 -0.57 16.30
N GLU A 158 30.32 -0.91 16.21
CA GLU A 158 31.15 -1.23 17.36
C GLU A 158 30.90 -0.21 18.47
N GLN A 159 30.51 -0.69 19.66
CA GLN A 159 30.45 0.13 20.85
C GLN A 159 31.84 0.73 21.07
N LYS A 160 32.00 2.02 20.77
CA LYS A 160 33.15 2.77 21.26
C LYS A 160 33.04 2.82 22.77
N ILE A 161 33.87 2.01 23.43
CA ILE A 161 34.10 2.11 24.86
C ILE A 161 34.90 3.40 25.06
N ASP A 162 34.25 4.45 25.53
CA ASP A 162 34.94 5.66 26.00
C ASP A 162 35.68 5.31 27.31
N ILE A 163 36.96 4.96 27.19
CA ILE A 163 37.87 4.82 28.32
C ILE A 163 38.41 6.21 28.67
N GLU A 164 37.58 7.03 29.32
CA GLU A 164 38.07 8.25 29.97
C GLU A 164 37.23 8.60 31.21
N GLN A 165 37.26 7.71 32.20
CA GLN A 165 37.05 8.08 33.61
C GLN A 165 38.10 7.38 34.47
N ALA A 166 39.30 7.97 34.51
CA ALA A 166 40.25 7.70 35.58
C ALA A 166 39.95 8.65 36.74
N PRO A 167 39.81 8.18 37.99
CA PRO A 167 39.61 9.07 39.13
C PRO A 167 40.89 9.86 39.42
N SER A 168 40.73 11.15 39.65
CA SER A 168 41.79 12.06 40.08
C SER A 168 42.38 11.61 41.43
N PRO A 169 43.72 11.58 41.60
CA PRO A 169 44.33 11.25 42.87
C PRO A 169 44.21 12.45 43.84
N GLN A 170 43.66 12.17 45.02
CA GLN A 170 43.68 13.05 46.18
C GLN A 170 45.10 13.55 46.48
N GLN A 171 45.26 14.86 46.72
CA GLN A 171 46.36 15.40 47.50
C GLN A 171 45.87 16.46 48.49
N THR A 172 46.45 16.35 49.69
CA THR A 172 46.35 17.11 50.93
C THR A 172 46.51 18.62 50.81
#